data_AF-A0AAX3LNS9-F1
#
_entry.id   AF-A0AAX3LNS9-F1
#
_cell.length_a   1.000
_cell.length_b   1.000
_cell.length_c   1.000
_cell.angle_alpha   90.00
_cell.angle_beta   90.00
_cell.angle_gamma   90.00
#
_symmetry.space_group_name_H-M   'P 1'
#
loop_
_entity.id
_entity.type
_entity.pdbx_description
1 polymer ?
#
loop_
_entity_poly.entity_id
_entity_poly.type
_entity_poly.pdbx_seq_one_letter_code
_entity_poly.pdbx_strand_id
1 'polypeptide(L)' 'MILEDNLGAEGDSVYAALMAAHEGLSEAESHALNARLVLILANELGVPARLAALFKAARDLA' A
#
# COMPACT_ATOMS: atom_id res chain seq x y z
N MET A 1 2.71 -15.65 4.40
CA MET A 1 2.92 -15.38 2.96
C MET A 1 4.18 -14.54 2.87
N ILE A 2 5.22 -15.00 2.17
CA ILE A 2 6.36 -14.13 1.88
C ILE A 2 5.94 -13.28 0.69
N LEU A 3 5.78 -11.98 0.89
CA LEU A 3 5.58 -11.04 -0.22
C LEU A 3 6.88 -11.00 -1.01
N GLU A 4 6.80 -11.26 -2.30
CA GLU A 4 7.92 -11.08 -3.21
C GLU A 4 8.24 -9.59 -3.32
N ASP A 5 9.52 -9.24 -3.24
CA ASP A 5 9.97 -7.88 -3.49
C ASP A 5 9.84 -7.59 -4.99
N ASN A 6 8.79 -6.86 -5.33
CA ASN A 6 8.52 -6.43 -6.70
C ASN A 6 9.08 -5.03 -7.00
N LEU A 7 9.67 -4.34 -6.02
CA LEU A 7 10.21 -3.00 -6.19
C LEU A 7 11.72 -3.03 -6.48
N GLY A 8 12.44 -3.99 -5.91
CA GLY A 8 13.87 -4.18 -6.15
C GLY A 8 14.66 -2.88 -5.91
N ALA A 9 15.47 -2.47 -6.89
CA ALA A 9 16.30 -1.26 -6.79
C ALA A 9 15.49 0.05 -6.67
N GLU A 10 14.22 0.07 -7.10
CA GLU A 10 13.33 1.24 -7.00
C GLU A 10 12.61 1.32 -5.64
N GLY A 11 12.84 0.37 -4.72
CA GLY A 11 12.19 0.36 -3.41
C GLY A 11 12.41 1.66 -2.64
N ASP A 12 13.64 2.18 -2.66
CA ASP A 12 13.99 3.42 -1.95
C ASP A 12 13.31 4.65 -2.57
N SER A 13 13.24 4.73 -3.91
CA SER A 13 12.63 5.86 -4.62
C SER A 13 11.11 5.89 -4.39
N VAL A 14 10.46 4.72 -4.41
CA VAL A 14 9.02 4.57 -4.12
C VAL A 14 8.72 4.89 -2.65
N TYR A 15 9.54 4.43 -1.71
CA TYR A 15 9.38 4.75 -0.30
C TYR A 15 9.52 6.25 -0.04
N ALA A 16 10.53 6.91 -0.63
CA ALA A 16 10.72 8.34 -0.52
C ALA A 16 9.52 9.12 -1.08
N ALA A 17 8.98 8.71 -2.23
CA ALA A 17 7.79 9.32 -2.82
C ALA A 17 6.55 9.14 -1.93
N LEU A 18 6.37 7.98 -1.31
CA LEU A 18 5.29 7.73 -0.36
C LEU A 18 5.42 8.65 0.87
N MET A 19 6.62 8.75 1.46
CA MET A 19 6.85 9.63 2.60
C MET A 19 6.59 11.10 2.26
N ALA A 20 7.04 11.55 1.09
CA ALA A 20 6.76 12.90 0.60
C ALA A 20 5.26 13.18 0.48
N ALA A 21 4.45 12.20 0.07
CA ALA A 21 3.00 12.34 0.01
C ALA A 21 2.33 12.54 1.38
N HIS A 22 3.00 12.15 2.47
CA HIS A 22 2.53 12.34 3.85
C HIS A 22 3.02 13.64 4.50
N GLU A 23 3.93 14.38 3.88
CA GLU A 23 4.49 15.61 4.47
C GLU A 23 3.42 16.65 4.78
N GLY A 24 3.45 17.20 5.99
CA GLY A 24 2.51 18.23 6.45
C GLY A 24 1.13 17.72 6.85
N LEU A 25 0.84 16.42 6.71
CA LEU A 25 -0.42 15.82 7.15
C LEU A 25 -0.38 15.50 8.66
N SER A 26 -1.53 15.69 9.33
CA SER A 26 -1.77 15.10 10.64
C SER A 26 -1.85 13.57 10.55
N GLU A 27 -1.79 12.90 11.70
CA GLU A 27 -1.95 11.44 11.78
C GLU A 27 -3.29 10.97 11.17
N ALA A 28 -4.39 11.67 11.46
CA ALA A 28 -5.70 11.34 10.92
C ALA A 28 -5.76 11.50 9.38
N GLU A 29 -5.14 12.56 8.85
CA GLU A 29 -5.05 12.78 7.40
C GLU A 29 -4.14 11.77 6.72
N SER A 30 -3.04 11.39 7.37
CA SER A 30 -2.12 10.34 6.92
C SER A 30 -2.84 8.98 6.84
N HIS A 31 -3.64 8.62 7.84
CA HIS A 31 -4.49 7.43 7.78
C HIS A 31 -5.53 7.51 6.66
N ALA A 32 -6.15 8.67 6.45
CA ALA A 32 -7.09 8.87 5.35
C ALA A 32 -6.40 8.75 3.98
N LEU A 33 -5.16 9.25 3.84
CA LEU A 33 -4.35 9.10 2.63
C LEU A 33 -4.05 7.62 2.35
N ASN A 34 -3.63 6.87 3.36
CA ASN A 34 -3.39 5.43 3.25
C ASN A 34 -4.65 4.67 2.81
N ALA A 35 -5.82 4.97 3.40
CA ALA A 35 -7.07 4.34 3.00
C ALA A 35 -7.42 4.63 1.53
N ARG A 36 -7.21 5.86 1.05
CA ARG A 36 -7.42 6.22 -0.36
C ARG A 36 -6.44 5.50 -1.28
N LEU A 37 -5.15 5.44 -0.93
CA LEU A 37 -4.14 4.71 -1.71
C LEU A 37 -4.51 3.22 -1.84
N VAL A 38 -4.93 2.57 -0.75
CA VAL A 38 -5.38 1.16 -0.79
C VAL A 38 -6.54 0.98 -1.79
N LEU A 39 -7.53 1.88 -1.78
CA LEU A 39 -8.66 1.80 -2.71
C LEU A 39 -8.26 2.04 -4.16
N ILE A 40 -7.37 3.01 -4.41
CA ILE A 40 -6.85 3.30 -5.75
C ILE A 40 -6.06 2.10 -6.28
N LEU A 41 -5.11 1.59 -5.51
CA LEU A 41 -4.30 0.42 -5.90
C LEU A 41 -5.16 -0.83 -6.10
N ALA A 42 -6.21 -1.00 -5.30
CA ALA A 42 -7.15 -2.10 -5.48
C ALA A 42 -7.93 -1.98 -6.79
N ASN A 43 -8.34 -0.76 -7.16
CA ASN A 43 -8.97 -0.49 -8.45
C ASN A 43 -8.01 -0.72 -9.62
N GLU A 44 -6.77 -0.22 -9.53
CA GLU A 44 -5.71 -0.44 -10.54
C GLU A 44 -5.42 -1.93 -10.76
N LEU A 45 -5.44 -2.74 -9.69
CA LEU A 45 -5.22 -4.18 -9.80
C LEU A 45 -6.38 -4.91 -10.49
N GLY A 46 -7.63 -4.49 -10.26
CA GLY A 46 -8.81 -5.00 -10.99
C GLY A 46 -9.15 -6.49 -10.84
N VAL A 47 -8.52 -7.22 -9.91
CA VAL A 47 -8.68 -8.69 -9.75
C VAL A 47 -9.24 -9.03 -8.35
N PRO A 48 -10.57 -9.22 -8.19
CA PRO A 48 -11.20 -9.45 -6.89
C PRO A 48 -10.62 -10.64 -6.09
N ALA A 49 -10.33 -11.75 -6.75
CA ALA A 49 -9.76 -12.94 -6.10
C ALA A 49 -8.35 -12.67 -5.53
N ARG A 50 -7.54 -11.88 -6.24
CA ARG A 50 -6.21 -11.48 -5.77
C ARG A 50 -6.32 -10.52 -4.59
N LEU A 51 -7.24 -9.56 -4.64
CA LEU A 51 -7.52 -8.64 -3.54
C LEU A 51 -7.93 -9.40 -2.27
N ALA A 52 -8.83 -10.38 -2.38
CA ALA A 52 -9.24 -11.21 -1.24
C ALA A 52 -8.05 -11.97 -0.61
N ALA A 53 -7.16 -12.53 -1.43
CA ALA A 53 -5.95 -13.19 -0.95
C ALA A 53 -4.99 -12.21 -0.24
N LEU A 54 -4.80 -11.01 -0.79
CA LEU A 54 -3.97 -9.96 -0.19
C LEU A 54 -4.55 -9.49 1.14
N PHE A 55 -5.87 -9.28 1.25
CA PHE A 55 -6.51 -8.90 2.51
C PHE A 55 -6.34 -9.96 3.59
N LYS A 56 -6.51 -11.24 3.25
CA LYS A 56 -6.24 -12.34 4.17
C LYS A 56 -4.79 -12.32 4.64
N ALA A 57 -3.85 -12.17 3.72
CA ALA A 57 -2.44 -12.17 4.07
C ALA A 57 -2.04 -10.96 4.93
N ALA A 58 -2.58 -9.77 4.67
CA ALA A 58 -2.36 -8.59 5.50
C ALA A 58 -2.88 -8.81 6.93
N ARG A 59 -4.03 -9.47 7.10
CA ARG A 59 -4.57 -9.84 8.42
C ARG A 59 -3.69 -10.86 9.16
N ASP A 60 -3.08 -11.79 8.43
CA ASP A 60 -2.24 -12.85 9.01
C ASP A 60 -0.79 -12.39 9.31
N LEU A 61 -0.38 -11.21 8.85
CA LEU A 61 0.95 -10.62 9.10
C LEU A 61 1.04 -9.77 10.38
N ALA A 62 -0.10 -9.51 11.04
CA ALA A 62 -0.19 -8.82 12.32
C ALA A 62 -0.04 -9.81 13.49
#